data_AF-A0A263DUZ4-F1
#
_entry.id   AF-A0A263DUZ4-F1
#
_cell.length_a   1.000
_cell.length_b   1.000
_cell.length_c   1.000
_cell.angle_alpha   90.00
_cell.angle_beta   90.00
_cell.angle_gamma   90.00
#
_symmetry.space_group_name_H-M   'P 1'
#
loop_
_entity.id
_entity.type
_entity.pdbx_description
1 polymer ?
#
loop_
_entity_poly.entity_id
_entity_poly.type
_entity_poly.pdbx_seq_one_letter_code
_entity_poly.pdbx_strand_id
1 'polypeptide(L)' 'MRIGSTSGLACTVETSRYDREIVMVVKSLPSRHRRFDVQAKVWRVDVALIGPLIAELNARGIRVIDERGAA' A
#
# COMPACT_ATOMS: atom_id res chain seq x y z
N MET A 1 7.66 -3.73 -3.98
CA MET A 1 6.22 -3.47 -3.80
C MET A 1 5.82 -2.30 -4.69
N ARG A 2 4.61 -2.30 -5.27
CA ARG A 2 4.09 -1.16 -6.03
C ARG A 2 2.95 -0.48 -5.30
N ILE A 3 2.91 0.84 -5.37
CA ILE A 3 1.78 1.64 -4.93
C ILE A 3 1.30 2.52 -6.09
N GLY A 4 0.06 2.32 -6.52
CA GLY A 4 -0.57 3.10 -7.59
C GLY A 4 -1.85 3.79 -7.12
N SER A 5 -2.29 4.85 -7.82
CA SER A 5 -3.58 5.50 -7.58
C SER A 5 -4.63 4.91 -8.52
N THR A 6 -5.78 4.47 -7.99
CA THR A 6 -6.90 3.95 -8.83
C THR A 6 -8.09 4.88 -8.89
N SER A 7 -8.14 5.86 -8.01
CA SER A 7 -9.07 7.00 -8.00
C SER A 7 -8.47 8.03 -7.04
N GLY A 8 -8.76 9.33 -7.20
CA GLY A 8 -8.16 10.41 -6.39
C GLY A 8 -8.32 10.29 -4.85
N LEU A 9 -8.98 9.24 -4.36
CA LEU A 9 -9.21 8.96 -2.94
C LEU A 9 -8.57 7.64 -2.45
N ALA A 10 -8.16 6.74 -3.34
CA ALA A 10 -7.68 5.41 -2.96
C ALA A 10 -6.44 4.99 -3.73
N CYS A 11 -5.51 4.38 -3.00
CA CYS A 11 -4.28 3.83 -3.54
C CYS A 11 -4.26 2.31 -3.40
N THR A 12 -3.70 1.65 -4.40
CA THR A 12 -3.54 0.21 -4.51
C THR A 12 -2.12 -0.16 -4.12
N VAL A 13 -1.99 -1.09 -3.19
CA VAL A 13 -0.74 -1.72 -2.77
C VAL A 13 -0.70 -3.12 -3.39
N GLU A 14 0.20 -3.29 -4.35
CA GLU A 14 0.46 -4.57 -5.01
C GLU A 14 1.72 -5.23 -4.47
N THR A 15 1.61 -6.50 -4.11
CA THR A 15 2.70 -7.30 -3.57
C THR A 15 2.86 -8.56 -4.40
N SER A 16 4.03 -8.75 -5.02
CA SER A 16 4.30 -9.92 -5.87
C SER A 16 4.48 -11.23 -5.10
N ARG A 17 4.66 -11.15 -3.77
CA ARG A 17 4.66 -12.27 -2.84
C ARG A 17 3.80 -11.92 -1.64
N TYR A 18 3.26 -12.95 -0.96
CA TYR A 18 2.69 -12.83 0.39
C TYR A 18 3.82 -12.51 1.37
N ASP A 19 4.37 -11.31 1.24
CA ASP A 19 5.42 -10.85 2.12
C ASP A 19 4.78 -10.47 3.45
N ARG A 20 5.05 -11.29 4.46
CA ARG A 20 4.47 -11.16 5.79
C ARG A 20 4.74 -9.78 6.36
N GLU A 21 5.90 -9.19 6.08
CA GLU A 21 6.27 -7.87 6.61
C GLU A 21 5.41 -6.76 6.00
N ILE A 22 5.21 -6.79 4.68
CA ILE A 22 4.35 -5.83 3.99
C ILE A 22 2.91 -5.95 4.49
N VAL A 23 2.40 -7.18 4.62
CA VAL A 23 1.05 -7.43 5.13
C VAL A 23 0.91 -6.92 6.57
N MET A 24 1.92 -7.12 7.43
CA MET A 24 1.91 -6.59 8.79
C MET A 24 1.86 -5.06 8.81
N VAL A 25 2.63 -4.39 7.95
CA VAL A 25 2.62 -2.92 7.85
C VAL A 25 1.27 -2.41 7.35
N VAL A 26 0.68 -2.99 6.30
CA VAL A 26 -0.65 -2.57 5.86
C VAL A 26 -1.72 -2.85 6.93
N LYS A 27 -1.59 -3.97 7.66
CA LYS A 27 -2.49 -4.33 8.77
C LYS A 27 -2.29 -3.52 10.05
N SER A 28 -1.23 -2.72 10.18
CA SER A 28 -1.04 -1.82 11.32
C SER A 28 -1.87 -0.53 11.20
N LEU A 29 -2.32 -0.17 10.00
CA LEU A 29 -3.21 0.98 9.79
C LEU A 29 -4.56 0.79 10.53
N PRO A 30 -5.44 1.80 10.61
CA PRO A 30 -6.80 1.56 11.09
C PRO A 30 -7.62 0.81 10.04
N SER A 31 -8.43 -0.17 10.46
CA SER A 31 -9.22 -1.03 9.55
C SER A 31 -10.15 -0.26 8.61
N ARG A 32 -10.69 0.89 9.04
CA ARG A 32 -11.55 1.76 8.23
C ARG A 32 -10.86 2.37 7.01
N HIS A 33 -9.53 2.46 7.03
CA HIS A 33 -8.71 3.08 5.99
C HIS A 33 -7.98 2.05 5.11
N ARG A 34 -8.33 0.77 5.25
CA ARG A 34 -7.78 -0.30 4.42
C ARG A 34 -8.84 -1.33 4.04
N ARG A 35 -8.71 -1.92 2.87
CA ARG A 35 -9.55 -3.02 2.42
C ARG A 35 -8.73 -3.93 1.53
N PHE A 36 -8.75 -5.23 1.78
CA PHE A 36 -8.15 -6.19 0.86
C PHE A 36 -9.16 -6.58 -0.24
N ASP A 37 -8.77 -6.40 -1.49
CA ASP A 37 -9.50 -6.86 -2.65
C ASP A 37 -9.03 -8.29 -2.99
N VAL A 38 -9.89 -9.26 -2.71
CA VAL A 38 -9.56 -10.69 -2.86
C VAL A 38 -9.41 -11.11 -4.32
N GLN A 39 -10.13 -10.45 -5.23
CA GLN A 39 -10.12 -10.78 -6.66
C GLN A 39 -8.84 -10.25 -7.31
N ALA A 40 -8.50 -8.99 -7.05
CA ALA A 40 -7.29 -8.38 -7.57
C ALA A 40 -6.02 -8.74 -6.77
N LYS A 41 -6.15 -9.32 -5.57
CA LYS A 41 -5.05 -9.62 -4.64
C LYS A 41 -4.26 -8.37 -4.22
N VAL A 42 -4.97 -7.26 -4.00
CA VAL A 42 -4.37 -5.97 -3.66
C VAL A 42 -4.96 -5.38 -2.39
N TRP A 43 -4.17 -4.61 -1.66
CA TRP A 43 -4.69 -3.78 -0.57
C TRP A 43 -5.07 -2.41 -1.10
N ARG A 44 -6.30 -1.97 -0.87
CA ARG A 44 -6.73 -0.59 -1.05
C ARG A 44 -6.58 0.14 0.26
N VAL A 45 -5.99 1.33 0.22
CA VAL A 45 -5.80 2.19 1.39
C VAL A 45 -6.07 3.65 1.04
N ASP A 46 -6.45 4.43 2.03
CA ASP A 46 -6.74 5.85 1.85
C ASP A 46 -5.48 6.62 1.43
N VAL A 47 -5.63 7.55 0.48
CA VAL A 47 -4.51 8.32 -0.09
C VAL A 47 -3.69 9.06 0.98
N ALA A 48 -4.35 9.56 2.03
CA ALA A 48 -3.73 10.30 3.13
C ALA A 48 -2.73 9.44 3.95
N LEU A 49 -2.90 8.12 3.96
CA LEU A 49 -2.04 7.21 4.72
C LEU A 49 -0.88 6.65 3.92
N ILE A 50 -0.79 6.93 2.62
CA ILE A 50 0.30 6.37 1.81
C ILE A 50 1.65 6.96 2.17
N GLY A 51 1.76 8.27 2.40
CA GLY A 51 3.04 8.88 2.80
C GLY A 51 3.66 8.17 4.02
N PRO A 52 2.90 8.06 5.14
CA PRO A 52 3.30 7.27 6.30
C PRO A 52 3.59 5.80 5.98
N LEU A 53 2.78 5.16 5.14
CA LEU A 53 2.99 3.76 4.75
C LEU A 53 4.33 3.55 4.02
N ILE A 54 4.66 4.43 3.07
CA ILE A 54 5.94 4.38 2.32
C ILE A 54 7.11 4.60 3.27
N ALA A 55 7.00 5.56 4.20
CA ALA A 55 8.05 5.83 5.18
C ALA A 55 8.33 4.60 6.07
N GLU A 56 7.28 3.95 6.58
CA GLU A 56 7.40 2.74 7.41
C GLU A 56 8.01 1.56 6.65
N LEU A 57 7.65 1.38 5.37
CA LEU A 57 8.23 0.34 4.52
C LEU A 57 9.70 0.60 4.22
N ASN A 58 10.07 1.84 3.89
CA ASN A 58 11.46 2.23 3.65
C ASN A 58 12.32 2.07 4.92
N ALA A 59 11.78 2.40 6.10
CA ALA A 59 12.45 2.20 7.38
C ALA A 59 12.77 0.71 7.67
N ARG A 60 12.00 -0.21 7.08
CA ARG A 60 12.20 -1.66 7.15
C ARG A 60 13.07 -2.20 6.01
N GLY A 61 13.65 -1.34 5.18
CA GLY A 61 14.44 -1.73 4.02
C GLY A 61 13.63 -2.25 2.83
N ILE A 62 12.30 -2.10 2.84
CA ILE A 62 11.41 -2.55 1.77
C ILE A 62 11.31 -1.44 0.72
N ARG A 63 11.90 -1.68 -0.45
CA ARG A 63 11.85 -0.72 -1.57
C ARG A 63 10.43 -0.63 -2.16
N VAL A 64 9.90 0.60 -2.21
CA VAL A 64 8.61 0.94 -2.81
C VAL A 64 8.81 1.62 -4.16
N ILE A 65 8.01 1.22 -5.16
CA ILE A 65 7.84 1.96 -6.41
C ILE A 65 6.53 2.74 -6.28
N ASP A 66 6.63 4.07 -6.28
CA ASP A 66 5.48 4.96 -6.22
C ASP A 66 5.13 5.45 -7.63
N GLU A 67 4.00 4.96 -8.16
CA GLU A 67 3.54 5.30 -9.51
C GLU A 67 2.52 6.47 -9.49
N ARG A 68 2.26 7.08 -8.32
CA ARG A 68 1.31 8.20 -8.19
C ARG A 68 1.84 9.52 -8.75
N GLY A 69 3.15 9.61 -8.99
CA GLY A 69 3.83 10.79 -9.56
C GLY A 69 4.31 10.62 -11.01
N ALA A 70 4.01 9.48 -11.64
CA ALA A 70 4.29 9.26 -13.06
C ALA A 70 3.12 9.81 -13.90
N ALA A 71 3.02 11.13 -13.98
CA ALA A 71 2.09 11.85 -14.87
C ALA A 71 2.88 12.82 -15.76
#